data_AF-A0AAD0W2U1-F1
#
_entry.id   AF-A0AAD0W2U1-F1
#
_cell.length_a   1.000
_cell.length_b   1.000
_cell.length_c   1.000
_cell.angle_alpha   90.00
_cell.angle_beta   90.00
_cell.angle_gamma   90.00
#
_symmetry.space_group_name_H-M   'P 1'
#
loop_
_entity.id
_entity.type
_entity.pdbx_description
1 polymer ?
#
loop_
_entity_poly.entity_id
_entity_poly.type
_entity_poly.pdbx_seq_one_letter_code
_entity_poly.pdbx_strand_id
1 'polypeptide(L)'
;MTVLNTETRSKKLYYRRASWQAKTKTSLEKMIIAAHEQFPSSGERTFARIGGEVQCSSSQVKDEHKGIYLHITSYKPGEEASILDNDKTKSECDTDIYAAPEGKEFLDGDLFAYIRNNHVLFCSSSLREAGLQYYLRKILAKYGKPEVGHTLTLASIADSNKLKVIRKEGVKAIDLNMSLYNASLLRLEETDKKSHGLMNKVYEEFSRVFAEDPENSEMTEMENVDVRVSLRFDGKNAHHKRKTPEFGATGKKHLKLAAEKIVHEYDPENEVGLGFEIITYGDTKISPHEIQISSHDKISKQGKSVTKVDAWQKLRTYYNDLKDKGILNQ
;
A
#
# COMPACT_ATOMS: atom_id res chain seq x y z
N MET A 1 -18.25 29.54 -25.96
CA MET A 1 -17.66 28.99 -24.72
C MET A 1 -16.76 27.85 -25.09
N THR A 2 -15.45 28.10 -25.10
CA THR A 2 -14.46 27.08 -25.42
C THR A 2 -14.37 26.12 -24.24
N VAL A 3 -14.81 24.88 -24.41
CA VAL A 3 -14.63 23.83 -23.40
C VAL A 3 -13.13 23.60 -23.31
N LEU A 4 -12.50 24.15 -22.26
CA LEU A 4 -11.12 23.81 -21.92
C LEU A 4 -11.10 22.30 -21.71
N ASN A 5 -10.45 21.59 -22.63
CA ASN A 5 -10.26 20.15 -22.53
C ASN A 5 -9.24 19.94 -21.40
N THR A 6 -9.73 19.85 -20.17
CA THR A 6 -8.87 19.74 -18.99
C THR A 6 -8.15 18.41 -19.07
N GLU A 7 -6.84 18.43 -19.34
CA GLU A 7 -6.03 17.21 -19.34
C GLU A 7 -6.19 16.51 -17.98
N THR A 8 -6.48 15.21 -18.01
CA THR A 8 -6.64 14.39 -16.80
C THR A 8 -5.52 13.38 -16.68
N ARG A 9 -5.25 12.95 -15.45
CA ARG A 9 -4.35 11.83 -15.14
C ARG A 9 -5.14 10.76 -14.38
N SER A 10 -4.94 9.51 -14.78
CA SER A 10 -5.47 8.37 -14.02
C SER A 10 -4.70 8.26 -12.71
N LYS A 11 -5.42 8.26 -11.59
CA LYS A 11 -4.87 8.12 -10.25
C LYS A 11 -5.57 7.00 -9.51
N LYS A 12 -4.76 6.17 -8.86
CA LYS A 12 -5.26 5.16 -7.92
C LYS A 12 -5.67 5.86 -6.63
N LEU A 13 -6.88 5.56 -6.16
CA LEU A 13 -7.42 5.96 -4.88
C LEU A 13 -7.28 4.79 -3.92
N TYR A 14 -6.64 5.03 -2.78
CA TYR A 14 -6.39 4.04 -1.75
C TYR A 14 -7.33 4.26 -0.57
N TYR A 15 -7.68 3.16 0.10
CA TYR A 15 -8.39 3.19 1.37
C TYR A 15 -7.59 2.43 2.43
N ARG A 16 -7.45 3.06 3.60
CA ARG A 16 -6.82 2.54 4.80
C ARG A 16 -7.67 2.80 6.02
N ARG A 17 -7.54 1.94 7.03
CA ARG A 17 -8.05 2.21 8.38
C ARG A 17 -6.89 2.55 9.30
N ALA A 18 -6.99 3.69 9.96
CA ALA A 18 -6.05 4.11 10.98
C ALA A 18 -6.26 3.31 12.26
N SER A 19 -5.18 2.79 12.82
CA SER A 19 -5.15 2.08 14.10
C SER A 19 -3.92 2.46 14.91
N TRP A 20 -4.00 2.35 16.23
CA TRP A 20 -2.91 2.60 17.17
C TRP A 20 -3.17 1.82 18.47
N GLN A 21 -2.15 1.66 19.32
CA GLN A 21 -2.24 0.86 20.54
C GLN A 21 -2.83 1.63 21.74
N ALA A 22 -2.69 2.96 21.75
CA ALA A 22 -3.18 3.80 22.84
C ALA A 22 -4.71 3.73 23.00
N LYS A 23 -5.18 3.61 24.25
CA LYS A 23 -6.61 3.51 24.62
C LYS A 23 -7.33 4.87 24.59
N THR A 24 -7.20 5.62 23.51
CA THR A 24 -7.98 6.85 23.29
C THR A 24 -9.28 6.54 22.54
N LYS A 25 -10.37 7.17 22.95
CA LYS A 25 -11.68 7.10 22.26
C LYS A 25 -11.80 8.12 21.12
N THR A 26 -10.83 9.02 20.98
CA THR A 26 -10.87 10.08 19.97
C THR A 26 -10.42 9.52 18.62
N SER A 27 -11.19 9.78 17.58
CA SER A 27 -10.86 9.38 16.21
C SER A 27 -9.67 10.17 15.64
N LEU A 28 -9.00 9.62 14.63
CA LEU A 28 -7.93 10.30 13.91
C LEU A 28 -8.38 11.66 13.37
N GLU A 29 -9.55 11.73 12.72
CA GLU A 29 -10.14 12.98 12.20
C GLU A 29 -10.11 14.10 13.24
N LYS A 30 -10.73 13.89 14.39
CA LYS A 30 -10.79 14.88 15.49
C LYS A 30 -9.41 15.30 15.99
N MET A 31 -8.47 14.35 16.12
CA MET A 31 -7.11 14.68 16.56
C MET A 31 -6.37 15.54 15.53
N ILE A 32 -6.51 15.25 14.24
CA ILE A 32 -5.88 16.03 13.18
C ILE A 32 -6.54 17.41 13.02
N ILE A 33 -7.86 17.51 13.12
CA ILE A 33 -8.57 18.80 13.11
C ILE A 33 -8.06 19.68 14.25
N ALA A 34 -8.05 19.17 15.48
CA ALA A 34 -7.60 19.94 16.63
C ALA A 34 -6.10 20.32 16.54
N ALA A 35 -5.26 19.44 15.98
CA ALA A 35 -3.86 19.77 15.73
C ALA A 35 -3.70 20.87 14.67
N HIS A 36 -4.53 20.89 13.63
CA HIS A 36 -4.51 21.94 12.60
C HIS A 36 -5.10 23.27 13.09
N GLU A 37 -6.02 23.23 14.05
CA GLU A 37 -6.50 24.43 14.76
C GLU A 37 -5.42 25.01 15.68
N GLN A 38 -4.65 24.14 16.36
CA GLN A 38 -3.53 24.56 17.21
C GLN A 38 -2.31 25.04 16.41
N PHE A 39 -2.06 24.47 15.24
CA PHE A 39 -0.93 24.79 14.36
C PHE A 39 -1.43 25.29 12.99
N PRO A 40 -1.91 26.55 12.91
CA PRO A 40 -2.64 27.04 11.74
C PRO A 40 -1.75 27.24 10.51
N SER A 41 -0.47 27.58 10.67
CA SER A 41 0.42 27.84 9.54
C SER A 41 0.93 26.55 8.89
N SER A 42 1.29 26.61 7.60
CA SER A 42 1.93 25.48 6.92
C SER A 42 3.33 25.19 7.47
N GLY A 43 4.08 26.23 7.86
CA GLY A 43 5.41 26.10 8.48
C GLY A 43 5.39 25.36 9.81
N GLU A 44 4.39 25.61 10.67
CA GLU A 44 4.22 24.83 11.91
C GLU A 44 3.82 23.37 11.66
N ARG A 45 3.34 23.06 10.45
CA ARG A 45 2.99 21.72 9.98
C ARG A 45 4.03 21.16 9.00
N THR A 46 5.25 21.68 9.06
CA THR A 46 6.42 21.16 8.35
C THR A 46 7.28 20.34 9.30
N PHE A 47 7.76 19.19 8.82
CA PHE A 47 8.62 18.29 9.57
C PHE A 47 9.78 17.82 8.68
N ALA A 48 11.00 17.95 9.19
CA ALA A 48 12.20 17.43 8.53
C ALA A 48 12.11 15.90 8.35
N ARG A 49 12.65 15.39 7.24
CA ARG A 49 12.81 13.97 6.92
C ARG A 49 14.21 13.78 6.31
N ILE A 50 14.72 12.54 6.27
CA ILE A 50 15.95 12.25 5.53
C ILE A 50 15.76 12.70 4.08
N GLY A 51 16.61 13.62 3.63
CA GLY A 51 16.59 14.13 2.26
C GLY A 51 15.44 15.09 1.95
N GLY A 52 14.91 15.85 2.93
CA GLY A 52 13.98 16.95 2.66
C GLY A 52 13.01 17.25 3.81
N GLU A 53 11.88 17.84 3.47
CA GLU A 53 10.81 18.16 4.40
C GLU A 53 9.49 17.56 3.93
N VAL A 54 8.60 17.26 4.88
CA VAL A 54 7.20 16.91 4.62
C VAL A 54 6.32 17.96 5.28
N GLN A 55 5.42 18.55 4.53
CA GLN A 55 4.57 19.65 4.94
C GLN A 55 3.11 19.37 4.61
N CYS A 56 2.18 19.80 5.46
CA CYS A 56 0.80 20.00 5.03
C CYS A 56 0.62 21.41 4.44
N SER A 57 0.75 21.53 3.12
CA SER A 57 0.65 22.82 2.42
C SER A 57 -0.78 23.37 2.38
N SER A 58 -1.79 22.50 2.50
CA SER A 58 -3.19 22.96 2.60
C SER A 58 -4.06 21.94 3.33
N SER A 59 -4.98 22.44 4.15
CA SER A 59 -6.03 21.63 4.77
C SER A 59 -7.38 22.32 4.69
N GLN A 60 -8.46 21.55 4.64
CA GLN A 60 -9.81 22.08 4.68
C GLN A 60 -10.72 21.17 5.49
N VAL A 61 -11.48 21.74 6.42
CA VAL A 61 -12.65 21.11 7.03
C VAL A 61 -13.87 21.66 6.30
N LYS A 62 -14.74 20.77 5.80
CA LYS A 62 -16.03 21.17 5.20
C LYS A 62 -17.13 20.59 6.07
N ASP A 63 -17.86 21.44 6.80
CA ASP A 63 -18.86 21.04 7.80
C ASP A 63 -19.95 20.12 7.22
N GLU A 64 -20.36 20.36 5.97
CA GLU A 64 -21.32 19.52 5.26
C GLU A 64 -20.82 18.07 5.02
N HIS A 65 -19.51 17.84 5.07
CA HIS A 65 -18.89 16.59 4.63
C HIS A 65 -18.33 15.76 5.80
N LYS A 66 -18.26 16.35 7.00
CA LYS A 66 -17.81 15.71 8.26
C LYS A 66 -16.49 14.96 8.09
N GLY A 67 -15.42 15.69 7.80
CA GLY A 67 -14.07 15.15 7.61
C GLY A 67 -13.06 16.27 7.34
N ILE A 68 -11.79 15.91 7.27
CA ILE A 68 -10.69 16.81 6.92
C ILE A 68 -10.01 16.39 5.63
N TYR A 69 -9.77 17.37 4.76
CA TYR A 69 -8.96 17.23 3.56
C TYR A 69 -7.55 17.73 3.82
N LEU A 70 -6.56 17.00 3.33
CA LEU A 70 -5.14 17.33 3.45
C LEU A 70 -4.49 17.31 2.07
N HIS A 71 -3.57 18.25 1.86
CA HIS A 71 -2.60 18.24 0.79
C HIS A 71 -1.21 18.20 1.42
N ILE A 72 -0.58 17.03 1.33
CA ILE A 72 0.73 16.76 1.90
C ILE A 72 1.75 16.85 0.78
N THR A 73 2.76 17.68 0.98
CA THR A 73 3.82 17.95 0.01
C THR A 73 5.17 17.61 0.63
N SER A 74 6.12 17.21 -0.21
CA SER A 74 7.53 17.10 0.14
C SER A 74 8.38 17.87 -0.85
N TYR A 75 9.42 18.50 -0.32
CA TYR A 75 10.40 19.29 -1.07
C TYR A 75 11.73 19.26 -0.32
N LYS A 76 12.81 19.66 -0.99
CA LYS A 76 14.11 19.90 -0.36
C LYS A 76 14.40 21.39 -0.36
N PRO A 77 14.54 22.02 0.82
CA PRO A 77 14.82 23.45 0.91
C PRO A 77 16.07 23.85 0.12
N GLY A 78 15.92 24.78 -0.82
CA GLY A 78 17.01 25.31 -1.64
C GLY A 78 17.59 24.32 -2.65
N GLU A 79 16.94 23.17 -2.91
CA GLU A 79 17.41 22.24 -3.94
C GLU A 79 17.16 22.82 -5.34
N GLU A 80 18.18 22.75 -6.18
CA GLU A 80 18.09 23.13 -7.59
C GLU A 80 17.54 21.97 -8.43
N ALA A 81 16.79 22.29 -9.47
CA ALA A 81 16.25 21.29 -10.39
C ALA A 81 17.15 21.14 -11.61
N SER A 82 17.47 19.90 -11.99
CA SER A 82 18.09 19.64 -13.29
C SER A 82 17.14 19.98 -14.43
N ILE A 83 17.64 20.66 -15.44
CA ILE A 83 16.94 21.05 -16.65
C ILE A 83 17.65 20.49 -17.89
N LEU A 84 16.91 20.34 -18.97
CA LEU A 84 17.41 19.89 -20.27
C LEU A 84 17.20 20.98 -21.31
N ASP A 85 18.13 21.10 -22.25
CA ASP A 85 17.90 21.89 -23.46
C ASP A 85 16.70 21.31 -24.24
N ASN A 86 15.84 22.19 -24.76
CA ASN A 86 14.68 21.79 -25.55
C ASN A 86 14.98 21.74 -27.06
N ASP A 87 16.19 22.08 -27.48
CA ASP A 87 16.65 21.98 -28.87
C ASP A 87 16.77 20.51 -29.31
N LYS A 88 15.78 20.06 -30.09
CA LYS A 88 15.70 18.70 -30.61
C LYS A 88 16.64 18.44 -31.78
N THR A 89 17.37 19.44 -32.26
CA THR A 89 18.26 19.33 -33.43
C THR A 89 19.69 18.97 -33.06
N LYS A 90 20.07 19.13 -31.79
CA LYS A 90 21.40 18.74 -31.29
C LYS A 90 21.51 17.22 -31.19
N SER A 91 22.69 16.69 -31.53
CA SER A 91 23.01 15.27 -31.39
C SER A 91 23.13 14.82 -29.92
N GLU A 92 23.46 15.76 -29.04
CA GLU A 92 23.56 15.57 -27.59
C GLU A 92 22.81 16.69 -26.88
N CYS A 93 22.21 16.38 -25.74
CA CYS A 93 21.41 17.31 -24.94
C CYS A 93 22.13 17.58 -23.62
N ASP A 94 22.56 18.82 -23.42
CA ASP A 94 23.22 19.24 -22.19
C ASP A 94 22.22 19.27 -21.01
N THR A 95 22.74 18.97 -19.81
CA THR A 95 22.00 19.09 -18.55
C THR A 95 22.55 20.25 -17.73
N ASP A 96 21.67 21.17 -17.32
CA ASP A 96 21.99 22.29 -16.43
C ASP A 96 21.19 22.21 -15.13
N ILE A 97 21.45 23.12 -14.19
CA ILE A 97 20.71 23.26 -12.93
C ILE A 97 20.04 24.63 -12.85
N TYR A 98 18.86 24.69 -12.25
CA TYR A 98 18.10 25.92 -12.08
C TYR A 98 17.55 26.00 -10.66
N ALA A 99 17.84 27.10 -9.95
CA ALA A 99 17.31 27.36 -8.62
C ALA A 99 15.81 27.67 -8.63
N ALA A 100 15.13 27.35 -7.53
CA ALA A 100 13.73 27.73 -7.38
C ALA A 100 13.60 29.27 -7.37
N PRO A 101 12.52 29.85 -7.95
CA PRO A 101 12.29 31.28 -7.86
C PRO A 101 12.21 31.76 -6.41
N GLU A 102 12.54 33.03 -6.18
CA GLU A 102 12.53 33.62 -4.83
C GLU A 102 11.21 33.35 -4.09
N GLY A 103 11.32 32.86 -2.84
CA GLY A 103 10.20 32.52 -1.99
C GLY A 103 9.44 31.24 -2.39
N LYS A 104 10.00 30.41 -3.28
CA LYS A 104 9.41 29.14 -3.72
C LYS A 104 10.42 28.01 -3.60
N GLU A 105 9.88 26.79 -3.56
CA GLU A 105 10.63 25.54 -3.58
C GLU A 105 10.10 24.66 -4.70
N PHE A 106 10.95 23.78 -5.25
CA PHE A 106 10.48 22.76 -6.16
C PHE A 106 9.72 21.66 -5.41
N LEU A 107 8.59 21.27 -5.98
CA LEU A 107 7.78 20.19 -5.43
C LEU A 107 8.33 18.84 -5.91
N ASP A 108 8.88 18.05 -4.99
CA ASP A 108 9.34 16.68 -5.27
C ASP A 108 8.18 15.68 -5.25
N GLY A 109 7.30 15.87 -4.27
CA GLY A 109 6.31 14.89 -3.87
C GLY A 109 5.02 15.54 -3.42
N ASP A 110 3.88 15.04 -3.88
CA ASP A 110 2.62 15.35 -3.22
C ASP A 110 1.63 14.19 -3.20
N LEU A 111 0.71 14.31 -2.24
CA LEU A 111 -0.36 13.37 -1.95
C LEU A 111 -1.56 14.16 -1.41
N PHE A 112 -2.75 13.74 -1.83
CA PHE A 112 -4.01 14.29 -1.35
C PHE A 112 -4.70 13.25 -0.48
N ALA A 113 -5.20 13.66 0.68
CA ALA A 113 -5.89 12.77 1.60
C ALA A 113 -7.24 13.35 2.05
N TYR A 114 -8.15 12.44 2.38
CA TYR A 114 -9.41 12.70 3.04
C TYR A 114 -9.54 11.78 4.25
N ILE A 115 -9.73 12.36 5.43
CA ILE A 115 -9.82 11.62 6.70
C ILE A 115 -11.19 11.86 7.32
N ARG A 116 -11.87 10.77 7.64
CA ARG A 116 -13.14 10.78 8.37
C ARG A 116 -13.19 9.65 9.38
N ASN A 117 -13.45 9.97 10.64
CA ASN A 117 -13.20 9.11 11.79
C ASN A 117 -11.79 8.51 11.74
N ASN A 118 -11.68 7.19 11.56
CA ASN A 118 -10.42 6.46 11.39
C ASN A 118 -10.25 5.94 9.95
N HIS A 119 -11.06 6.41 9.00
CA HIS A 119 -10.93 6.09 7.58
C HIS A 119 -10.01 7.11 6.92
N VAL A 120 -8.99 6.61 6.23
CA VAL A 120 -8.02 7.43 5.51
C VAL A 120 -8.08 7.02 4.05
N LEU A 121 -8.44 7.98 3.19
CA LEU A 121 -8.44 7.81 1.75
C LEU A 121 -7.41 8.74 1.16
N PHE A 122 -6.63 8.28 0.19
CA PHE A 122 -5.62 9.12 -0.42
C PHE A 122 -5.34 8.76 -1.87
N CYS A 123 -4.77 9.70 -2.61
CA CYS A 123 -4.19 9.48 -3.92
C CYS A 123 -2.82 10.16 -4.00
N SER A 124 -1.87 9.46 -4.60
CA SER A 124 -0.48 9.90 -4.69
C SER A 124 -0.15 10.43 -6.08
N SER A 125 0.62 11.53 -6.12
CA SER A 125 1.25 12.02 -7.34
C SER A 125 2.71 11.62 -7.45
N SER A 126 3.46 11.77 -6.36
CA SER A 126 4.83 11.28 -6.22
C SER A 126 5.22 10.98 -4.77
N LEU A 127 4.49 11.51 -3.79
CA LEU A 127 4.69 11.18 -2.37
C LEU A 127 3.98 9.87 -2.00
N ARG A 128 4.74 8.89 -1.49
CA ARG A 128 4.21 7.58 -1.07
C ARG A 128 3.42 7.65 0.24
N GLU A 129 2.66 6.60 0.54
CA GLU A 129 1.85 6.47 1.76
C GLU A 129 2.68 6.63 3.03
N ALA A 130 3.92 6.12 3.06
CA ALA A 130 4.88 6.35 4.14
C ALA A 130 5.07 7.85 4.46
N GLY A 131 4.99 8.75 3.48
CA GLY A 131 5.06 10.19 3.67
C GLY A 131 3.84 10.75 4.40
N LEU A 132 2.63 10.28 4.05
CA LEU A 132 1.39 10.61 4.76
C LEU A 132 1.44 10.08 6.20
N GLN A 133 1.81 8.81 6.39
CA GLN A 133 1.92 8.22 7.72
C GLN A 133 2.94 8.98 8.56
N TYR A 134 4.11 9.30 8.01
CA TYR A 134 5.12 10.11 8.69
C TYR A 134 4.57 11.45 9.17
N TYR A 135 3.90 12.19 8.28
CA TYR A 135 3.26 13.46 8.62
C TYR A 135 2.27 13.30 9.78
N LEU A 136 1.34 12.34 9.68
CA LEU A 136 0.32 12.09 10.70
C LEU A 136 0.95 11.78 12.06
N ARG A 137 2.00 10.95 12.10
CA ARG A 137 2.72 10.62 13.33
C ARG A 137 3.36 11.86 13.95
N LYS A 138 3.99 12.72 13.14
CA LYS A 138 4.70 13.92 13.61
C LYS A 138 3.77 15.01 14.11
N ILE A 139 2.68 15.29 13.39
CA ILE A 139 1.71 16.28 13.83
C ILE A 139 1.00 15.86 15.11
N LEU A 140 0.68 14.57 15.27
CA LEU A 140 0.11 14.03 16.51
C LEU A 140 1.08 14.09 17.68
N ALA A 141 2.36 13.77 17.46
CA ALA A 141 3.38 13.92 18.48
C ALA A 141 3.53 15.39 18.92
N LYS A 142 3.57 16.33 17.95
CA LYS A 142 3.63 17.77 18.21
C LYS A 142 2.39 18.30 18.94
N TYR A 143 1.21 17.75 18.65
CA TYR A 143 -0.06 18.05 19.32
C TYR A 143 -0.15 17.48 20.75
N GLY A 144 0.86 16.75 21.24
CA GLY A 144 0.84 16.15 22.57
C GLY A 144 0.11 14.81 22.64
N LYS A 145 0.05 14.08 21.52
CA LYS A 145 -0.38 12.67 21.43
C LYS A 145 0.72 11.75 20.91
N PRO A 146 1.94 11.77 21.49
CA PRO A 146 3.04 10.93 21.04
C PRO A 146 2.69 9.44 21.09
N GLU A 147 1.95 8.96 22.09
CA GLU A 147 1.54 7.55 22.22
C GLU A 147 0.73 7.04 21.03
N VAL A 148 -0.14 7.90 20.48
CA VAL A 148 -0.88 7.63 19.25
C VAL A 148 0.07 7.71 18.06
N GLY A 149 0.86 8.79 17.96
CA GLY A 149 1.79 9.01 16.87
C GLY A 149 2.82 7.89 16.69
N HIS A 150 3.39 7.33 17.76
CA HIS A 150 4.40 6.28 17.67
C HIS A 150 3.83 4.94 17.16
N THR A 151 2.57 4.65 17.46
CA THR A 151 1.93 3.37 17.15
C THR A 151 0.92 3.45 16.02
N LEU A 152 0.71 4.63 15.44
CA LEU A 152 -0.22 4.84 14.33
C LEU A 152 0.23 4.05 13.10
N THR A 153 -0.65 3.19 12.61
CA THR A 153 -0.52 2.46 11.36
C THR A 153 -1.72 2.73 10.45
N LEU A 154 -1.47 2.74 9.14
CA LEU A 154 -2.49 2.77 8.11
C LEU A 154 -2.69 1.35 7.56
N ALA A 155 -3.63 0.62 8.15
CA ALA A 155 -3.88 -0.76 7.76
C ALA A 155 -4.67 -0.82 6.44
N SER A 156 -4.20 -1.64 5.52
CA SER A 156 -4.97 -1.99 4.33
C SER A 156 -6.19 -2.83 4.72
N ILE A 157 -7.34 -2.54 4.10
CA ILE A 157 -8.53 -3.37 4.27
C ILE A 157 -8.58 -4.36 3.11
N ALA A 158 -8.55 -5.64 3.47
CA ALA A 158 -8.71 -6.74 2.54
C ALA A 158 -10.04 -6.63 1.78
N ASP A 159 -10.02 -6.89 0.47
CA ASP A 159 -11.25 -6.96 -0.32
C ASP A 159 -12.05 -8.19 0.11
N SER A 160 -13.10 -7.95 0.90
CA SER A 160 -14.03 -8.99 1.35
C SER A 160 -14.65 -9.80 0.22
N ASN A 161 -14.77 -9.26 -1.00
CA ASN A 161 -15.24 -10.02 -2.15
C ASN A 161 -14.19 -11.06 -2.60
N LYS A 162 -12.91 -10.69 -2.60
CA LYS A 162 -11.82 -11.64 -2.89
C LYS A 162 -11.70 -12.71 -1.80
N LEU A 163 -11.86 -12.34 -0.53
CA LEU A 163 -11.97 -13.32 0.56
C LEU A 163 -13.18 -14.24 0.39
N LYS A 164 -14.35 -13.72 -0.03
CA LYS A 164 -15.53 -14.54 -0.31
C LYS A 164 -15.29 -15.51 -1.46
N VAL A 165 -14.62 -15.07 -2.54
CA VAL A 165 -14.22 -15.91 -3.67
C VAL A 165 -13.29 -17.04 -3.20
N ILE A 166 -12.22 -16.72 -2.46
CA ILE A 166 -11.31 -17.72 -1.85
C ILE A 166 -12.09 -18.70 -0.97
N ARG A 167 -13.03 -18.21 -0.17
CA ARG A 167 -13.81 -19.05 0.75
C ARG A 167 -14.77 -19.97 0.03
N LYS A 168 -15.42 -19.49 -1.03
CA LYS A 168 -16.43 -20.19 -1.81
C LYS A 168 -15.82 -21.20 -2.78
N GLU A 169 -14.85 -20.77 -3.57
CA GLU A 169 -14.25 -21.58 -4.63
C GLU A 169 -13.13 -22.46 -4.10
N GLY A 170 -12.54 -22.12 -2.95
CA GLY A 170 -11.33 -22.77 -2.46
C GLY A 170 -10.11 -22.40 -3.30
N VAL A 171 -8.95 -22.85 -2.85
CA VAL A 171 -7.67 -22.52 -3.49
C VAL A 171 -7.11 -23.76 -4.18
N LYS A 172 -6.80 -23.61 -5.47
CA LYS A 172 -6.18 -24.63 -6.32
C LYS A 172 -4.66 -24.51 -6.28
N ALA A 173 -4.15 -23.27 -6.32
CA ALA A 173 -2.73 -22.98 -6.26
C ALA A 173 -2.44 -21.60 -5.65
N ILE A 174 -1.25 -21.45 -5.08
CA ILE A 174 -0.65 -20.14 -4.78
C ILE A 174 0.68 -20.10 -5.52
N ASP A 175 0.77 -19.22 -6.50
CA ASP A 175 1.98 -19.02 -7.28
C ASP A 175 2.71 -17.81 -6.71
N LEU A 176 3.90 -18.04 -6.17
CA LEU A 176 4.80 -16.99 -5.71
C LEU A 176 5.74 -16.68 -6.88
N ASN A 177 5.50 -15.55 -7.54
CA ASN A 177 6.31 -15.08 -8.65
C ASN A 177 7.57 -14.42 -8.08
N MET A 178 8.53 -15.24 -7.66
CA MET A 178 9.77 -14.80 -7.05
C MET A 178 10.95 -14.90 -8.01
N SER A 179 11.97 -14.07 -7.80
CA SER A 179 13.29 -14.27 -8.40
C SER A 179 14.16 -15.13 -7.47
N LEU A 180 15.20 -15.77 -7.99
CA LEU A 180 16.19 -16.55 -7.21
C LEU A 180 16.80 -15.75 -6.05
N TYR A 181 16.98 -14.44 -6.22
CA TYR A 181 17.48 -13.55 -5.16
C TYR A 181 16.55 -13.50 -3.93
N ASN A 182 15.24 -13.47 -4.17
CA ASN A 182 14.27 -13.53 -3.08
C ASN A 182 14.24 -14.92 -2.43
N ALA A 183 14.51 -15.98 -3.21
CA ALA A 183 14.57 -17.36 -2.70
C ALA A 183 15.84 -17.60 -1.84
N SER A 184 16.97 -17.02 -2.24
CA SER A 184 18.21 -17.11 -1.47
C SER A 184 18.17 -16.27 -0.18
N LEU A 185 17.46 -15.13 -0.19
CA LEU A 185 17.19 -14.34 1.02
C LEU A 185 16.38 -15.14 2.06
N LEU A 186 15.36 -15.90 1.66
CA LEU A 186 14.60 -16.77 2.57
C LEU A 186 15.50 -17.83 3.23
N ARG A 187 16.48 -18.37 2.49
CA ARG A 187 17.45 -19.36 2.99
C ARG A 187 18.47 -18.76 3.96
N LEU A 188 18.86 -17.49 3.76
CA LEU A 188 19.75 -16.77 4.68
C LEU A 188 19.02 -16.36 5.98
N GLU A 189 17.72 -16.08 5.90
CA GLU A 189 16.88 -15.77 7.07
C GLU A 189 16.60 -16.99 7.96
N GLU A 190 16.78 -18.24 7.49
CA GLU A 190 16.71 -19.44 8.36
C GLU A 190 17.80 -19.43 9.44
N THR A 191 18.93 -18.75 9.22
CA THR A 191 20.03 -18.61 10.18
C THR A 191 19.82 -17.50 11.22
N ASP A 192 18.95 -16.53 10.94
CA ASP A 192 18.67 -15.39 11.83
C ASP A 192 17.19 -15.39 12.25
N LYS A 193 16.91 -15.82 13.48
CA LYS A 193 15.55 -16.04 14.06
C LYS A 193 14.65 -14.79 14.18
N LYS A 194 14.84 -13.73 13.39
CA LYS A 194 14.20 -12.42 13.56
C LYS A 194 13.76 -11.70 12.28
N SER A 195 13.51 -12.39 11.17
CA SER A 195 12.82 -11.73 10.04
C SER A 195 11.30 -11.93 10.11
N HIS A 196 10.56 -10.82 10.05
CA HIS A 196 9.09 -10.77 10.20
C HIS A 196 8.34 -10.77 8.85
N GLY A 197 9.01 -11.11 7.74
CA GLY A 197 8.44 -11.05 6.40
C GLY A 197 7.24 -12.00 6.20
N LEU A 198 6.26 -11.57 5.39
CA LEU A 198 5.08 -12.38 5.05
C LEU A 198 5.48 -13.77 4.53
N MET A 199 6.54 -13.84 3.73
CA MET A 199 6.98 -15.08 3.11
C MET A 199 7.54 -16.09 4.11
N ASN A 200 8.29 -15.67 5.14
CA ASN A 200 8.70 -16.59 6.20
C ASN A 200 7.51 -17.11 6.99
N LYS A 201 6.47 -16.30 7.20
CA LYS A 201 5.25 -16.77 7.87
C LYS A 201 4.40 -17.69 7.01
N VAL A 202 4.40 -17.51 5.68
CA VAL A 202 3.74 -18.41 4.74
C VAL A 202 4.52 -19.73 4.69
N TYR A 203 5.86 -19.65 4.57
CA TYR A 203 6.75 -20.82 4.59
C TYR A 203 6.68 -21.57 5.92
N GLU A 204 6.78 -20.91 7.08
CA GLU A 204 6.64 -21.55 8.40
C GLU A 204 5.29 -22.27 8.57
N GLU A 205 4.20 -21.65 8.10
CA GLU A 205 2.87 -22.28 8.14
C GLU A 205 2.85 -23.54 7.26
N PHE A 206 3.56 -23.53 6.12
CA PHE A 206 3.72 -24.71 5.27
C PHE A 206 4.67 -25.75 5.87
N SER A 207 5.83 -25.36 6.38
CA SER A 207 6.83 -26.26 6.97
C SER A 207 6.27 -26.95 8.22
N ARG A 208 5.50 -26.26 9.07
CA ARG A 208 4.81 -26.91 10.20
C ARG A 208 3.75 -27.92 9.77
N VAL A 209 3.23 -27.79 8.55
CA VAL A 209 2.13 -28.63 8.02
C VAL A 209 2.65 -29.78 7.15
N PHE A 210 3.83 -29.64 6.53
CA PHE A 210 4.47 -30.63 5.66
C PHE A 210 5.67 -31.35 6.29
N ALA A 211 6.02 -31.08 7.55
CA ALA A 211 7.13 -31.69 8.28
C ALA A 211 6.97 -33.19 8.64
N GLU A 212 6.19 -33.97 7.87
CA GLU A 212 6.10 -35.44 8.02
C GLU A 212 6.60 -36.21 6.78
N ASP A 213 7.44 -35.62 5.91
CA ASP A 213 8.11 -36.39 4.85
C ASP A 213 9.59 -35.95 4.66
N PRO A 214 10.58 -36.74 5.14
CA PRO A 214 12.01 -36.40 5.09
C PRO A 214 12.69 -36.49 3.71
N GLU A 215 11.98 -36.82 2.62
CA GLU A 215 12.62 -37.33 1.39
C GLU A 215 12.78 -36.36 0.22
N ASN A 216 12.54 -35.05 0.38
CA ASN A 216 12.78 -34.10 -0.72
C ASN A 216 13.61 -32.90 -0.29
N SER A 217 14.92 -33.14 -0.14
CA SER A 217 15.92 -32.09 0.02
C SER A 217 16.99 -32.19 -1.07
N GLU A 218 16.60 -31.99 -2.33
CA GLU A 218 17.57 -31.74 -3.41
C GLU A 218 17.07 -30.65 -4.34
N MET A 219 17.53 -29.42 -4.10
CA MET A 219 17.59 -28.39 -5.14
C MET A 219 18.91 -27.63 -4.95
N THR A 220 19.94 -28.08 -5.66
CA THR A 220 21.20 -27.36 -5.82
C THR A 220 21.41 -27.08 -7.30
N GLU A 221 21.86 -25.85 -7.55
CA GLU A 221 22.45 -25.34 -8.80
C GLU A 221 21.51 -25.07 -9.97
N MET A 222 21.21 -23.79 -10.18
CA MET A 222 20.78 -23.24 -11.47
C MET A 222 21.06 -21.73 -11.49
N GLU A 223 22.21 -21.34 -12.07
CA GLU A 223 22.48 -19.94 -12.41
C GLU A 223 21.69 -19.57 -13.68
N ASN A 224 20.96 -18.45 -13.61
CA ASN A 224 20.08 -17.87 -14.65
C ASN A 224 18.68 -18.50 -14.86
N VAL A 225 17.91 -18.69 -13.79
CA VAL A 225 16.51 -19.17 -13.88
C VAL A 225 15.54 -18.28 -13.07
N ASP A 226 14.47 -17.78 -13.70
CA ASP A 226 13.32 -17.24 -12.96
C ASP A 226 12.60 -18.39 -12.24
N VAL A 227 12.70 -18.43 -10.91
CA VAL A 227 12.14 -19.53 -10.10
C VAL A 227 10.69 -19.20 -9.69
N ARG A 228 9.72 -19.78 -10.40
CA ARG A 228 8.31 -19.73 -10.01
C ARG A 228 8.03 -20.82 -8.97
N VAL A 229 7.80 -20.45 -7.72
CA VAL A 229 7.35 -21.40 -6.68
C VAL A 229 5.83 -21.49 -6.76
N SER A 230 5.30 -22.65 -7.16
CA SER A 230 3.86 -22.91 -7.24
C SER A 230 3.48 -23.93 -6.18
N LEU A 231 2.69 -23.51 -5.20
CA LEU A 231 2.11 -24.38 -4.18
C LEU A 231 0.78 -24.90 -4.70
N ARG A 232 0.67 -26.21 -4.90
CA ARG A 232 -0.53 -26.87 -5.42
C ARG A 232 -0.91 -28.06 -4.55
N PHE A 233 -2.21 -28.28 -4.40
CA PHE A 233 -2.69 -29.54 -3.83
C PHE A 233 -2.61 -30.66 -4.88
N ASP A 234 -1.72 -31.63 -4.69
CA ASP A 234 -1.61 -32.81 -5.56
C ASP A 234 -2.68 -33.86 -5.24
N GLY A 235 -3.72 -33.89 -6.08
CA GLY A 235 -4.80 -34.88 -5.98
C GLY A 235 -4.41 -36.30 -6.40
N LYS A 236 -3.30 -36.51 -7.12
CA LYS A 236 -2.89 -37.85 -7.61
C LYS A 236 -2.32 -38.71 -6.49
N ASN A 237 -1.43 -38.17 -5.67
CA ASN A 237 -0.92 -38.85 -4.47
C ASN A 237 -2.02 -39.09 -3.42
N ALA A 238 -2.99 -38.18 -3.31
CA ALA A 238 -4.16 -38.39 -2.45
C ALA A 238 -5.04 -39.57 -2.89
N HIS A 239 -5.07 -39.86 -4.19
CA HIS A 239 -5.82 -40.97 -4.76
C HIS A 239 -5.18 -42.34 -4.46
N HIS A 240 -3.85 -42.41 -4.26
CA HIS A 240 -3.15 -43.62 -3.83
C HIS A 240 -3.35 -43.96 -2.34
N LYS A 241 -3.62 -42.96 -1.49
CA LYS A 241 -3.90 -43.11 -0.04
C LYS A 241 -5.41 -43.05 0.30
N ARG A 242 -6.26 -43.48 -0.64
CA ARG A 242 -7.75 -43.43 -0.61
C ARG A 242 -8.44 -44.08 0.59
N LYS A 243 -7.73 -44.82 1.44
CA LYS A 243 -8.29 -45.51 2.63
C LYS A 243 -8.53 -44.58 3.83
N THR A 244 -8.01 -43.35 3.80
CA THR A 244 -8.25 -42.36 4.85
C THR A 244 -9.22 -41.30 4.32
N PRO A 245 -10.48 -41.24 4.82
CA PRO A 245 -11.53 -40.34 4.29
C PRO A 245 -11.19 -38.84 4.33
N GLU A 246 -10.20 -38.45 5.15
CA GLU A 246 -9.76 -37.07 5.33
C GLU A 246 -8.46 -36.73 4.56
N PHE A 247 -7.85 -37.71 3.87
CA PHE A 247 -6.58 -37.50 3.19
C PHE A 247 -6.74 -36.50 2.06
N GLY A 248 -6.12 -35.33 2.22
CA GLY A 248 -6.17 -34.21 1.28
C GLY A 248 -7.19 -33.11 1.60
N ALA A 249 -8.18 -33.36 2.46
CA ALA A 249 -9.06 -32.31 2.98
C ALA A 249 -8.27 -31.31 3.83
N THR A 250 -7.33 -31.83 4.63
CA THR A 250 -6.37 -31.06 5.43
C THR A 250 -5.51 -30.17 4.54
N GLY A 251 -4.88 -30.71 3.49
CA GLY A 251 -4.05 -29.93 2.54
C GLY A 251 -4.82 -28.80 1.84
N LYS A 252 -6.06 -29.05 1.39
CA LYS A 252 -6.93 -28.00 0.82
C LYS A 252 -7.30 -26.91 1.83
N LYS A 253 -7.58 -27.31 3.08
CA LYS A 253 -7.85 -26.37 4.18
C LYS A 253 -6.64 -25.47 4.46
N HIS A 254 -5.44 -26.03 4.48
CA HIS A 254 -4.21 -25.27 4.71
C HIS A 254 -3.89 -24.31 3.57
N LEU A 255 -4.02 -24.75 2.32
CA LEU A 255 -3.81 -23.88 1.16
C LEU A 255 -4.80 -22.69 1.16
N LYS A 256 -6.04 -22.93 1.61
CA LYS A 256 -7.03 -21.86 1.83
C LYS A 256 -6.63 -20.91 2.96
N LEU A 257 -6.17 -21.42 4.10
CA LEU A 257 -5.71 -20.58 5.22
C LEU A 257 -4.50 -19.71 4.83
N ALA A 258 -3.54 -20.27 4.10
CA ALA A 258 -2.39 -19.55 3.59
C ALA A 258 -2.82 -18.41 2.64
N ALA A 259 -3.76 -18.66 1.73
CA ALA A 259 -4.31 -17.64 0.85
C ALA A 259 -5.04 -16.53 1.62
N GLU A 260 -5.87 -16.88 2.61
CA GLU A 260 -6.54 -15.87 3.45
C GLU A 260 -5.51 -15.03 4.23
N LYS A 261 -4.44 -15.64 4.74
CA LYS A 261 -3.35 -14.95 5.44
C LYS A 261 -2.60 -13.98 4.52
N ILE A 262 -2.28 -14.39 3.30
CA ILE A 262 -1.68 -13.51 2.28
C ILE A 262 -2.58 -12.29 2.04
N VAL A 263 -3.89 -12.50 1.86
CA VAL A 263 -4.84 -11.39 1.64
C VAL A 263 -4.91 -10.43 2.83
N HIS A 264 -4.80 -10.93 4.06
CA HIS A 264 -4.90 -10.13 5.28
C HIS A 264 -3.60 -9.41 5.65
N GLU A 265 -2.46 -10.05 5.45
CA GLU A 265 -1.17 -9.56 5.93
C GLU A 265 -0.34 -8.87 4.85
N TYR A 266 -0.68 -8.99 3.55
CA TYR A 266 0.07 -8.35 2.47
C TYR A 266 0.11 -6.83 2.60
N ASP A 267 1.33 -6.33 2.75
CA ASP A 267 1.63 -4.90 2.81
C ASP A 267 2.51 -4.46 1.63
N PRO A 268 1.97 -3.72 0.64
CA PRO A 268 2.69 -3.26 -0.53
C PRO A 268 3.91 -2.39 -0.21
N GLU A 269 3.97 -1.75 0.96
CA GLU A 269 5.13 -0.93 1.34
C GLU A 269 6.28 -1.78 1.90
N ASN A 270 5.96 -2.88 2.60
CA ASN A 270 6.95 -3.78 3.18
C ASN A 270 7.32 -4.94 2.26
N GLU A 271 6.50 -5.24 1.25
CA GLU A 271 6.63 -6.39 0.35
C GLU A 271 6.83 -5.98 -1.11
N VAL A 272 7.57 -4.89 -1.31
CA VAL A 272 7.88 -4.34 -2.63
C VAL A 272 8.59 -5.41 -3.48
N GLY A 273 7.97 -5.77 -4.60
CA GLY A 273 8.54 -6.75 -5.55
C GLY A 273 8.15 -8.20 -5.29
N LEU A 274 7.41 -8.50 -4.21
CA LEU A 274 6.80 -9.82 -4.02
C LEU A 274 5.52 -9.93 -4.86
N GLY A 275 5.63 -10.61 -6.00
CA GLY A 275 4.49 -11.00 -6.82
C GLY A 275 3.87 -12.31 -6.32
N PHE A 276 2.55 -12.39 -6.24
CA PHE A 276 1.85 -13.66 -6.06
C PHE A 276 0.57 -13.73 -6.90
N GLU A 277 0.12 -14.93 -7.22
CA GLU A 277 -1.21 -15.22 -7.76
C GLU A 277 -1.88 -16.30 -6.92
N ILE A 278 -3.02 -15.99 -6.31
CA ILE A 278 -3.89 -17.02 -5.72
C ILE A 278 -4.83 -17.49 -6.83
N ILE A 279 -4.76 -18.79 -7.16
CA ILE A 279 -5.58 -19.42 -8.19
C ILE A 279 -6.62 -20.30 -7.49
N THR A 280 -7.88 -20.03 -7.74
CA THR A 280 -9.00 -20.81 -7.16
C THR A 280 -9.33 -22.05 -7.98
N TYR A 281 -10.19 -22.95 -7.46
CA TYR A 281 -10.71 -24.06 -8.26
C TYR A 281 -11.66 -23.63 -9.38
N GLY A 282 -12.21 -22.42 -9.31
CA GLY A 282 -12.97 -21.79 -10.40
C GLY A 282 -12.09 -21.14 -11.47
N ASP A 283 -10.77 -21.35 -11.41
CA ASP A 283 -9.74 -20.71 -12.24
C ASP A 283 -9.71 -19.17 -12.16
N THR A 284 -10.38 -18.58 -11.16
CA THR A 284 -10.22 -17.17 -10.79
C THR A 284 -8.81 -16.94 -10.26
N LYS A 285 -8.10 -15.97 -10.84
CA LYS A 285 -6.80 -15.49 -10.36
C LYS A 285 -6.98 -14.24 -9.51
N ILE A 286 -6.25 -14.16 -8.41
CA ILE A 286 -6.25 -13.02 -7.50
C ILE A 286 -4.81 -12.56 -7.31
N SER A 287 -4.51 -11.36 -7.78
CA SER A 287 -3.19 -10.73 -7.71
C SER A 287 -3.05 -9.74 -6.54
N PRO A 288 -1.84 -9.29 -6.17
CA PRO A 288 -1.62 -8.45 -4.99
C PRO A 288 -2.33 -7.09 -5.07
N HIS A 289 -2.55 -6.60 -6.28
CA HIS A 289 -3.24 -5.34 -6.55
C HIS A 289 -4.76 -5.43 -6.37
N GLU A 290 -5.32 -6.64 -6.36
CA GLU A 290 -6.76 -6.91 -6.28
C GLU A 290 -7.23 -7.25 -4.87
N ILE A 291 -6.31 -7.60 -3.98
CA ILE A 291 -6.64 -8.00 -2.61
C ILE A 291 -6.90 -6.83 -1.68
N GLN A 292 -6.58 -5.61 -2.12
CA GLN A 292 -6.82 -4.38 -1.36
C GLN A 292 -7.90 -3.52 -2.01
N ILE A 293 -8.75 -2.95 -1.16
CA ILE A 293 -9.78 -2.01 -1.59
C ILE A 293 -9.12 -0.75 -2.13
N SER A 294 -9.24 -0.57 -3.45
CA SER A 294 -8.75 0.59 -4.17
C SER A 294 -9.64 0.88 -5.38
N SER A 295 -9.59 2.12 -5.88
CA SER A 295 -10.29 2.54 -7.09
C SER A 295 -9.32 3.28 -8.01
N HIS A 296 -9.72 3.53 -9.25
CA HIS A 296 -9.02 4.44 -10.15
C HIS A 296 -9.98 5.52 -10.62
N ASP A 297 -9.48 6.75 -10.69
CA ASP A 297 -10.26 7.88 -11.15
C ASP A 297 -9.40 8.81 -12.01
N LYS A 298 -10.06 9.54 -12.91
CA LYS A 298 -9.39 10.58 -13.70
C LYS A 298 -9.47 11.89 -12.93
N ILE A 299 -8.30 12.47 -12.64
CA ILE A 299 -8.17 13.73 -11.90
C ILE A 299 -7.49 14.76 -12.79
N SER A 300 -7.99 15.98 -12.79
CA SER A 300 -7.47 17.11 -13.55
C SER A 300 -5.99 17.35 -13.25
N LYS A 301 -5.17 17.46 -14.28
CA LYS A 301 -3.70 17.59 -14.19
C LYS A 301 -3.28 18.99 -13.73
N GLN A 302 -2.20 19.07 -12.97
CA GLN A 302 -1.53 20.31 -12.59
C GLN A 302 -0.02 20.11 -12.64
N GLY A 303 0.61 20.42 -13.78
CA GLY A 303 2.03 20.14 -14.01
C GLY A 303 2.37 18.65 -13.87
N LYS A 304 3.32 18.33 -12.96
CA LYS A 304 3.67 16.95 -12.58
C LYS A 304 2.70 16.34 -11.55
N SER A 305 1.74 17.10 -11.03
CA SER A 305 0.70 16.61 -10.12
C SER A 305 -0.71 16.72 -10.72
N VAL A 306 -1.73 16.81 -9.86
CA VAL A 306 -3.16 16.93 -10.12
C VAL A 306 -3.74 18.05 -9.25
N THR A 307 -4.89 18.57 -9.64
CA THR A 307 -5.52 19.67 -8.91
C THR A 307 -6.10 19.19 -7.58
N LYS A 308 -5.84 19.97 -6.53
CA LYS A 308 -6.30 19.70 -5.16
C LYS A 308 -7.82 19.56 -5.05
N VAL A 309 -8.56 20.45 -5.71
CA VAL A 309 -10.04 20.51 -5.62
C VAL A 309 -10.67 19.24 -6.20
N ASP A 310 -10.24 18.83 -7.39
CA ASP A 310 -10.75 17.63 -8.04
C ASP A 310 -10.32 16.38 -7.27
N ALA A 311 -9.05 16.30 -6.82
CA ALA A 311 -8.56 15.18 -6.02
C ALA A 311 -9.39 14.97 -4.74
N TRP A 312 -9.65 16.03 -3.98
CA TRP A 312 -10.47 15.97 -2.77
C TRP A 312 -11.93 15.58 -3.06
N GLN A 313 -12.49 16.07 -4.16
CA GLN A 313 -13.83 15.66 -4.60
C GLN A 313 -13.89 14.17 -4.92
N LYS A 314 -12.93 13.65 -5.69
CA LYS A 314 -12.85 12.21 -6.04
C LYS A 314 -12.65 11.32 -4.81
N LEU A 315 -11.78 11.73 -3.88
CA LEU A 315 -11.60 11.00 -2.61
C LEU A 315 -12.89 10.96 -1.78
N ARG A 316 -13.66 12.05 -1.76
CA ARG A 316 -14.96 12.09 -1.08
C ARG A 316 -15.98 11.18 -1.75
N THR A 317 -16.10 11.23 -3.08
CA THR A 317 -16.99 10.35 -3.83
C THR A 317 -16.64 8.89 -3.54
N TYR A 318 -15.35 8.56 -3.58
CA TYR A 318 -14.89 7.22 -3.26
C TYR A 318 -15.23 6.79 -1.82
N TYR A 319 -15.09 7.68 -0.83
CA TYR A 319 -15.55 7.41 0.54
C TYR A 319 -17.05 7.08 0.60
N ASN A 320 -17.88 7.83 -0.11
CA ASN A 320 -19.32 7.60 -0.13
C ASN A 320 -19.64 6.24 -0.79
N ASP A 321 -18.97 5.91 -1.90
CA ASP A 321 -19.14 4.60 -2.54
C ASP A 321 -18.78 3.44 -1.60
N LEU A 322 -17.69 3.58 -0.83
CA LEU A 322 -17.31 2.58 0.17
C LEU A 322 -18.34 2.49 1.31
N LYS A 323 -18.91 3.62 1.71
CA LYS A 323 -19.97 3.68 2.73
C LYS A 323 -21.23 2.96 2.25
N ASP A 324 -21.67 3.26 1.03
CA ASP A 324 -22.89 2.71 0.45
C ASP A 324 -22.77 1.20 0.19
N LYS A 325 -21.55 0.73 -0.11
CA LYS A 325 -21.21 -0.70 -0.21
C LYS A 325 -21.06 -1.39 1.16
N GLY A 326 -21.17 -0.66 2.27
CA GLY A 326 -21.00 -1.18 3.63
C GLY A 326 -19.57 -1.57 3.99
N ILE A 327 -18.58 -1.21 3.16
CA ILE A 327 -17.16 -1.56 3.36
C ILE A 327 -16.59 -0.87 4.59
N LEU A 328 -17.05 0.35 4.89
CA LEU A 328 -16.56 1.11 6.04
C LEU A 328 -16.92 0.46 7.40
N ASN A 329 -17.90 -0.45 7.43
CA ASN A 329 -18.37 -1.13 8.65
C ASN A 329 -17.66 -2.47 8.92
N GLN A 330 -16.78 -2.91 8.01
CA GLN A 330 -16.06 -4.17 8.14
C GLN A 330 -14.98 -4.15 9.21
#